data_AF-A0A6H0KQD4-F1
#
_entry.id   AF-A0A6H0KQD4-F1
#
_cell.length_a   1.000
_cell.length_b   1.000
_cell.length_c   1.000
_cell.angle_alpha   90.00
_cell.angle_beta   90.00
_cell.angle_gamma   90.00
#
_symmetry.space_group_name_H-M   'P 1'
#
loop_
_entity.id
_entity.type
_entity.pdbx_description
1 polymer ?
#
loop_
_entity_poly.entity_id
_entity_poly.type
_entity_poly.pdbx_seq_one_letter_code
_entity_poly.pdbx_strand_id
1 'polypeptide(L)'
;MKAITIKQPWASLIVHGIKDIENRSWRTNFRGRVLIHASGSHGRKFSVDLTDAQTKAAFATIAKETMFGNMPFGSIIGSVEIVDCVQNHPSIWADKGVYNWVLANPVLFKKPIPAKGRLSFWEYDNLSEDARNVVDDVIKKLKSE
;
A
#
# COMPACT_ATOMS: atom_id res chain seq x y z
N MET A 1 -5.81 0.88 -14.70
CA MET A 1 -5.71 1.69 -13.46
C MET A 1 -4.29 1.59 -12.96
N LYS A 2 -3.71 2.71 -12.49
CA LYS A 2 -2.31 2.75 -12.07
C LYS A 2 -2.10 1.95 -10.78
N ALA A 3 -1.00 1.22 -10.71
CA ALA A 3 -0.61 0.39 -9.57
C ALA A 3 0.87 0.60 -9.20
N ILE A 4 1.19 0.32 -7.94
CA ILE A 4 2.56 0.25 -7.44
C ILE A 4 2.79 -1.04 -6.67
N THR A 5 3.96 -1.64 -6.87
CA THR A 5 4.40 -2.80 -6.09
C THR A 5 5.18 -2.34 -4.86
N ILE A 6 4.76 -2.83 -3.70
CA ILE A 6 5.32 -2.52 -2.38
C ILE A 6 5.64 -3.84 -1.67
N LYS A 7 6.77 -3.89 -0.95
CA LYS A 7 7.16 -5.07 -0.17
C LYS A 7 6.32 -5.20 1.09
N GLN A 8 6.08 -6.43 1.53
CA GLN A 8 5.52 -6.65 2.85
C GLN A 8 6.55 -6.39 3.96
N PRO A 9 6.12 -5.95 5.16
CA PRO A 9 4.72 -5.71 5.56
C PRO A 9 4.15 -4.34 5.16
N TRP A 10 4.94 -3.49 4.49
CA TRP A 10 4.57 -2.10 4.20
C TRP A 10 3.30 -1.98 3.36
N ALA A 11 3.11 -2.88 2.39
CA ALA A 11 1.89 -2.92 1.57
C ALA A 11 0.64 -3.05 2.45
N SER A 12 0.64 -4.00 3.39
CA SER A 12 -0.46 -4.17 4.35
C SER A 12 -0.62 -2.95 5.24
N LEU A 13 0.46 -2.39 5.79
CA LEU A 13 0.37 -1.21 6.65
C LEU A 13 -0.25 0.00 5.94
N ILE A 14 0.01 0.17 4.65
CA ILE A 14 -0.57 1.25 3.84
C ILE A 14 -2.08 1.03 3.66
N VAL A 15 -2.51 -0.15 3.22
CA VAL A 15 -3.94 -0.38 2.94
C VAL A 15 -4.80 -0.49 4.21
N HIS A 16 -4.18 -0.78 5.36
CA HIS A 16 -4.80 -0.68 6.68
C HIS A 16 -4.77 0.75 7.25
N GLY A 17 -4.16 1.72 6.55
CA GLY A 17 -4.11 3.13 6.95
C GLY A 17 -3.16 3.43 8.12
N ILE A 18 -2.25 2.52 8.42
CA ILE A 18 -1.26 2.68 9.51
C ILE A 18 -0.04 3.46 9.02
N LYS A 19 0.43 3.16 7.80
CA LYS A 19 1.55 3.83 7.15
C LYS A 19 1.03 4.83 6.12
N ASP A 20 1.18 6.11 6.42
CA ASP A 20 0.70 7.26 5.63
C ASP A 20 1.73 7.77 4.60
N ILE A 21 2.93 7.16 4.57
CA ILE A 21 4.02 7.57 3.68
C ILE A 21 4.57 6.37 2.91
N GLU A 22 4.73 6.52 1.60
CA GLU A 22 5.57 5.65 0.79
C GLU A 22 6.91 6.34 0.48
N ASN A 23 8.03 5.71 0.84
CA ASN A 23 9.37 6.27 0.66
C ASN A 23 9.98 5.79 -0.67
N ARG A 24 10.41 6.72 -1.53
CA ARG A 24 11.02 6.41 -2.83
C ARG A 24 12.24 7.29 -3.11
N SER A 25 13.22 6.73 -3.82
CA SER A 25 14.40 7.49 -4.29
C SER A 25 14.09 8.49 -5.41
N TRP A 26 12.86 8.51 -5.92
CA TRP A 26 12.46 9.34 -7.05
C TRP A 26 11.12 10.05 -6.79
N ARG A 27 11.01 11.24 -7.37
CA ARG A 27 9.84 12.13 -7.26
C ARG A 27 8.72 11.68 -8.19
N THR A 28 7.47 11.80 -7.74
CA THR A 28 6.30 11.67 -8.61
C THR A 28 5.49 12.96 -8.68
N ASN A 29 5.04 13.31 -9.89
CA ASN A 29 4.04 14.36 -10.12
C ASN A 29 2.61 13.78 -10.19
N PHE A 30 2.46 12.45 -10.15
CA PHE A 30 1.15 11.82 -10.15
C PHE A 30 0.42 12.16 -8.85
N ARG A 31 -0.86 12.50 -8.97
CA ARG A 31 -1.80 12.67 -7.86
C ARG A 31 -3.08 11.92 -8.19
N GLY A 32 -3.63 11.23 -7.20
CA GLY A 32 -4.83 10.41 -7.35
C GLY A 32 -4.64 8.98 -6.88
N ARG A 33 -5.64 8.15 -7.18
CA ARG A 33 -5.75 6.79 -6.64
C ARG A 33 -4.88 5.79 -7.40
N VAL A 34 -4.17 4.96 -6.65
CA VAL A 34 -3.37 3.84 -7.16
C VAL A 34 -3.73 2.54 -6.44
N LEU A 35 -3.57 1.43 -7.14
CA LEU A 35 -3.65 0.10 -6.55
C LEU A 35 -2.34 -0.25 -5.83
N ILE A 36 -2.45 -0.89 -4.67
CA ILE A 36 -1.33 -1.39 -3.89
C ILE A 36 -1.18 -2.88 -4.13
N HIS A 37 -0.08 -3.25 -4.78
CA HIS A 37 0.34 -4.63 -5.00
C HIS A 37 1.37 -5.04 -3.95
N ALA A 38 1.08 -6.13 -3.23
CA ALA A 38 2.02 -6.77 -2.34
C ALA A 38 2.99 -7.62 -3.18
N SER A 39 4.27 -7.25 -3.18
CA SER A 39 5.35 -8.01 -3.82
C SER A 39 5.33 -9.48 -3.40
N GLY A 40 5.73 -10.40 -4.27
CA GLY A 40 5.91 -11.82 -3.91
C GLY A 40 6.95 -12.04 -2.81
N SER A 41 6.76 -13.06 -1.97
CA SER A 41 7.77 -13.54 -1.02
C SER A 41 8.64 -14.61 -1.68
N HIS A 42 9.96 -14.40 -1.73
CA HIS A 42 10.92 -15.41 -2.19
C HIS A 42 11.44 -16.25 -1.02
N GLY A 43 10.56 -16.68 -0.11
CA GLY A 43 10.95 -17.45 1.08
C GLY A 43 11.82 -16.68 2.10
N ARG A 44 11.86 -15.34 2.00
CA ARG A 44 12.62 -14.51 2.95
C ARG A 44 11.76 -14.17 4.15
N LYS A 45 12.25 -14.50 5.35
CA LYS A 45 11.80 -13.84 6.58
C LYS A 45 12.02 -12.34 6.38
N PHE A 46 10.97 -11.54 6.47
CA PHE A 46 11.11 -10.08 6.44
C PHE A 46 11.54 -9.64 7.84
N SER A 47 12.80 -9.22 7.97
CA SER A 47 13.23 -8.40 9.10
C SER A 47 12.78 -6.97 8.83
N VAL A 48 12.05 -6.40 9.77
CA VAL A 48 11.50 -5.05 9.66
C VAL A 48 12.06 -4.29 10.84
N ASP A 49 12.99 -3.38 10.55
CA ASP A 49 13.56 -2.51 11.57
C ASP A 49 12.58 -1.35 11.77
N LEU A 50 11.72 -1.51 12.77
CA LEU A 50 10.77 -0.48 13.21
C LEU A 50 11.32 0.22 14.45
N THR A 51 11.13 1.53 14.52
CA THR A 51 11.25 2.26 15.79
C THR A 51 10.18 1.81 16.78
N ASP A 52 10.34 2.11 18.07
CA ASP A 52 9.33 1.77 19.08
C ASP A 52 7.94 2.35 18.76
N ALA A 53 7.91 3.59 18.26
CA ALA A 53 6.66 4.26 17.88
C ALA A 53 5.99 3.55 16.69
N GLN A 54 6.75 3.20 15.66
CA GLN A 54 6.25 2.45 14.51
C GLN A 54 5.81 1.04 14.90
N THR A 55 6.57 0.37 15.78
CA THR A 55 6.23 -0.94 16.32
C THR A 55 4.89 -0.88 17.04
N LYS A 56 4.71 0.07 17.96
CA LYS A 56 3.44 0.26 18.68
C LYS A 56 2.26 0.48 17.72
N ALA A 57 2.47 1.25 16.65
CA ALA A 57 1.42 1.52 15.66
C ALA A 57 1.09 0.31 14.77
N ALA A 58 2.10 -0.51 14.40
CA ALA A 58 1.94 -1.60 13.45
C ALA A 58 1.77 -2.98 14.10
N PHE A 59 2.07 -3.14 15.39
CA PHE A 59 2.20 -4.44 16.03
C PHE A 59 0.97 -5.31 15.84
N ALA A 60 -0.23 -4.81 16.14
CA ALA A 60 -1.46 -5.58 16.03
C ALA A 60 -1.70 -6.10 14.60
N THR A 61 -1.47 -5.25 13.59
CA THR A 61 -1.66 -5.61 12.19
C THR A 61 -0.59 -6.58 11.71
N ILE A 62 0.68 -6.32 12.01
CA ILE A 62 1.77 -7.25 11.68
C ILE A 62 1.54 -8.60 12.37
N ALA A 63 1.22 -8.61 13.66
CA ALA A 63 0.91 -9.80 14.43
C ALA A 63 -0.23 -10.60 13.79
N LYS A 64 -1.34 -9.96 13.44
CA LYS A 64 -2.48 -10.61 12.78
C LYS A 64 -2.11 -11.17 11.40
N GLU A 65 -1.48 -10.38 10.55
CA GLU A 65 -1.14 -10.79 9.19
C GLU A 65 -0.07 -11.89 9.16
N THR A 66 0.87 -11.88 10.10
CA THR A 66 1.97 -12.85 10.17
C THR A 66 1.64 -14.12 10.94
N MET A 67 0.99 -14.03 12.12
CA MET A 67 0.70 -15.21 12.94
C MET A 67 -0.38 -16.10 12.35
N PHE A 68 -1.34 -15.54 11.61
CA PHE A 68 -2.38 -16.32 10.95
C PHE A 68 -2.01 -16.74 9.51
N GLY A 69 -0.78 -16.47 9.07
CA GLY A 69 -0.33 -16.82 7.71
C GLY A 69 -1.12 -16.15 6.58
N ASN A 70 -1.85 -15.07 6.90
CA ASN A 70 -2.78 -14.42 5.99
C ASN A 70 -2.16 -13.32 5.13
N MET A 71 -0.87 -13.02 5.34
CA MET A 71 -0.22 -11.94 4.62
C MET A 71 -0.22 -12.20 3.11
N PRO A 72 -0.94 -11.37 2.32
CA PRO A 72 -1.05 -11.58 0.89
C PRO A 72 0.28 -11.23 0.21
N PHE A 73 0.69 -12.07 -0.73
CA PHE A 73 1.83 -11.85 -1.61
C PHE A 73 1.39 -12.03 -3.07
N GLY A 74 2.09 -11.39 -4.00
CA GLY A 74 1.83 -11.55 -5.44
C GLY A 74 0.43 -11.13 -5.87
N SER A 75 -0.17 -10.18 -5.17
CA SER A 75 -1.57 -9.76 -5.39
C SER A 75 -1.76 -8.28 -5.07
N ILE A 76 -2.76 -7.68 -5.72
CA ILE A 76 -3.30 -6.37 -5.37
C ILE A 76 -4.21 -6.55 -4.16
N ILE A 77 -3.97 -5.78 -3.11
CA ILE A 77 -4.59 -5.98 -1.79
C ILE A 77 -5.46 -4.80 -1.37
N GLY A 78 -5.36 -3.69 -2.10
CA GLY A 78 -6.08 -2.47 -1.78
C GLY A 78 -5.73 -1.34 -2.73
N SER A 79 -6.16 -0.14 -2.35
CA SER A 79 -5.82 1.10 -3.05
C SER A 79 -5.58 2.23 -2.06
N VAL A 80 -4.91 3.28 -2.51
CA VAL A 80 -4.67 4.50 -1.74
C VAL A 80 -4.56 5.68 -2.69
N GLU A 81 -4.77 6.89 -2.20
CA GLU A 81 -4.52 8.12 -2.95
C GLU A 81 -3.15 8.69 -2.63
N ILE A 82 -2.39 9.02 -3.68
CA ILE A 82 -1.20 9.85 -3.55
C ILE A 82 -1.65 11.31 -3.63
N VAL A 83 -1.63 11.99 -2.50
CA VAL A 83 -2.10 13.38 -2.38
C VAL A 83 -0.96 14.39 -2.42
N ASP A 84 0.25 13.97 -2.04
CA ASP A 84 1.44 14.80 -2.18
C ASP A 84 2.74 13.98 -2.35
N CYS A 85 3.84 14.66 -2.69
CA CYS A 85 5.17 14.10 -2.79
C CYS A 85 6.18 15.17 -2.36
N VAL A 86 6.67 15.04 -1.13
CA VAL A 86 7.58 16.00 -0.47
C VAL A 86 8.87 15.32 -0.04
N GLN A 87 9.76 16.05 0.63
CA GLN A 87 10.91 15.49 1.33
C GLN A 87 10.86 15.93 2.79
N ASN A 88 11.39 15.11 3.70
CA ASN A 88 11.44 15.37 5.14
C ASN A 88 10.04 15.58 5.76
N HIS A 89 9.05 14.79 5.33
CA HIS A 89 7.72 14.79 5.94
C HIS A 89 7.81 14.45 7.45
N PRO A 90 7.00 15.07 8.33
CA PRO A 90 7.13 14.89 9.79
C PRO A 90 6.59 13.54 10.32
N SER A 91 5.90 12.75 9.48
CA SER A 91 5.38 11.44 9.89
C SER A 91 6.50 10.52 10.38
N ILE A 92 6.18 9.70 11.39
CA ILE A 92 7.08 8.63 11.88
C ILE A 92 7.44 7.61 10.79
N TRP A 93 6.69 7.58 9.68
CA TRP A 93 6.88 6.66 8.56
C TRP A 93 7.74 7.24 7.43
N ALA A 94 8.20 8.49 7.56
CA ALA A 94 8.99 9.18 6.56
C ALA A 94 10.49 8.98 6.79
N ASP A 95 11.18 8.49 5.76
CA ASP A 95 12.63 8.41 5.77
C ASP A 95 13.22 9.76 5.34
N LYS A 96 14.33 10.17 5.97
CA LYS A 96 15.07 11.39 5.61
C LYS A 96 15.84 11.20 4.30
N GLY A 97 15.99 12.27 3.53
CA GLY A 97 16.83 12.28 2.32
C GLY A 97 16.22 11.58 1.09
N VAL A 98 14.96 11.12 1.18
CA VAL A 98 14.21 10.53 0.07
C VAL A 98 12.90 11.28 -0.18
N TYR A 99 12.20 10.95 -1.26
CA TYR A 99 10.86 11.47 -1.50
C TYR A 99 9.84 10.68 -0.70
N ASN A 100 9.04 11.41 0.07
CA ASN A 100 7.94 10.89 0.87
C ASN A 100 6.64 11.16 0.11
N TRP A 101 6.06 10.11 -0.46
CA TRP A 101 4.75 10.18 -1.12
C TRP A 101 3.68 10.11 -0.04
N VAL A 102 2.89 11.17 0.09
CA VAL A 102 1.84 11.30 1.11
C VAL A 102 0.60 10.55 0.65
N LEU A 103 0.15 9.63 1.49
CA LEU A 103 -0.90 8.68 1.21
C LEU A 103 -2.16 9.02 2.00
N ALA A 104 -3.31 8.99 1.35
CA ALA A 104 -4.61 9.24 1.97
C ALA A 104 -5.68 8.25 1.46
N ASN A 105 -6.81 8.20 2.17
CA ASN A 105 -7.99 7.44 1.78
C ASN A 105 -7.69 5.96 1.42
N PRO A 106 -6.99 5.22 2.31
CA PRO A 106 -6.65 3.83 2.07
C PRO A 106 -7.91 2.97 2.04
N VAL A 107 -7.91 1.99 1.15
CA VAL A 107 -8.96 0.99 1.03
C VAL A 107 -8.32 -0.38 1.01
N LEU A 108 -8.64 -1.20 2.00
CA LEU A 108 -8.37 -2.63 2.00
C LEU A 108 -9.44 -3.38 1.20
N PHE A 109 -9.02 -4.26 0.30
CA PHE A 109 -9.95 -5.10 -0.45
C PHE A 109 -10.37 -6.33 0.36
N LYS A 110 -11.63 -6.76 0.20
CA LYS A 110 -12.16 -7.96 0.87
C LYS A 110 -11.42 -9.24 0.46
N LYS A 111 -10.95 -9.29 -0.79
CA LYS A 111 -10.18 -10.42 -1.35
C LYS A 111 -8.99 -9.86 -2.14
N PRO A 112 -7.78 -10.42 -1.97
CA PRO A 112 -6.64 -10.09 -2.82
C PRO A 112 -6.89 -10.48 -4.27
N ILE A 113 -6.42 -9.66 -5.22
CA ILE A 113 -6.53 -9.91 -6.65
C ILE A 113 -5.15 -10.36 -7.16
N PRO A 114 -4.97 -11.62 -7.60
CA PRO A 114 -3.68 -12.10 -8.10
C PRO A 114 -3.17 -11.25 -9.27
N ALA A 115 -1.92 -10.80 -9.18
CA ALA A 115 -1.29 -10.00 -10.22
C ALA A 115 0.23 -10.11 -10.16
N LYS A 116 0.89 -10.08 -11.33
CA LYS A 116 2.35 -10.02 -11.39
C LYS A 116 2.80 -8.58 -11.16
N GLY A 117 3.57 -8.37 -10.10
CA GLY A 117 4.14 -7.05 -9.77
C GLY A 117 5.13 -6.56 -10.82
N ARG A 118 5.32 -5.23 -10.90
CA ARG A 118 6.25 -4.58 -11.82
C ARG A 118 6.96 -3.42 -11.12
N LEU A 119 8.11 -3.02 -11.66
CA LEU A 119 8.84 -1.84 -11.20
C LEU A 119 8.10 -0.55 -11.61
N SER A 120 8.36 0.52 -10.86
CA SER A 120 7.74 1.84 -11.08
C SER A 120 6.21 1.79 -11.05
N PHE A 121 5.55 2.85 -11.52
CA PHE A 121 4.13 2.76 -11.82
C PHE A 121 3.89 1.81 -12.99
N TRP A 122 2.81 1.05 -12.92
CA TRP A 122 2.37 0.21 -14.01
C TRP A 122 0.85 0.25 -14.13
N GLU A 123 0.35 0.02 -15.34
CA GLU A 123 -1.09 -0.09 -15.57
C GLU A 123 -1.56 -1.53 -15.33
N TYR A 124 -2.61 -1.64 -14.53
CA TYR A 124 -3.37 -2.86 -14.36
C TYR A 124 -4.67 -2.75 -15.15
N ASP A 125 -4.72 -3.48 -16.26
CA ASP A 125 -5.85 -3.48 -17.19
C ASP A 125 -6.82 -4.65 -16.93
N ASN A 126 -6.34 -5.69 -16.24
CA ASN A 126 -7.12 -6.86 -15.84
C ASN A 126 -7.94 -6.61 -14.58
N LEU A 127 -8.58 -5.45 -14.47
CA LEU A 127 -9.65 -5.28 -13.50
C LEU A 127 -10.77 -6.24 -13.92
N SER A 128 -10.80 -7.45 -13.35
CA SER A 128 -11.95 -8.34 -13.46
C SER A 128 -13.21 -7.58 -13.03
N GLU A 129 -14.39 -8.06 -13.43
CA GLU A 129 -15.67 -7.48 -12.99
C GLU A 129 -15.71 -7.28 -11.46
N ASP A 130 -15.11 -8.21 -10.69
CA ASP A 130 -14.97 -8.11 -9.24
C ASP A 130 -14.06 -6.96 -8.79
N ALA A 131 -12.95 -6.70 -9.48
CA ALA A 131 -12.06 -5.60 -9.19
C ALA A 131 -12.67 -4.25 -9.59
N ARG A 132 -13.45 -4.22 -10.68
CA ARG A 132 -14.27 -3.06 -11.04
C ARG A 132 -15.34 -2.80 -9.99
N ASN A 133 -16.04 -3.83 -9.52
CA ASN A 133 -17.02 -3.72 -8.44
C ASN A 133 -16.40 -3.21 -7.13
N VAL A 134 -15.18 -3.63 -6.79
CA VAL A 134 -14.46 -3.10 -5.62
C VAL A 134 -14.06 -1.64 -5.83
N VAL A 135 -13.57 -1.27 -7.02
CA VAL A 135 -13.27 0.12 -7.37
C VAL A 135 -14.55 0.98 -7.39
N ASP A 136 -15.67 0.44 -7.85
CA ASP A 136 -16.97 1.09 -7.88
C ASP A 136 -17.57 1.24 -6.49
N ASP A 137 -17.39 0.27 -5.59
CA ASP A 137 -17.75 0.39 -4.17
C ASP A 137 -16.91 1.48 -3.47
N VAL A 138 -15.64 1.64 -3.84
CA VAL A 138 -14.79 2.75 -3.38
C VAL A 138 -15.29 4.08 -3.91
N ILE A 139 -15.58 4.16 -5.22
CA ILE A 139 -16.11 5.37 -5.86
C ILE A 139 -17.49 5.74 -5.28
N LYS A 140 -18.33 4.76 -4.97
CA LYS A 140 -19.64 4.98 -4.32
C LYS A 140 -19.48 5.50 -2.90
N LYS A 141 -18.59 4.92 -2.09
CA LYS A 141 -18.31 5.40 -0.73
C LYS A 141 -17.79 6.84 -0.70
N LEU A 142 -16.94 7.21 -1.67
CA LEU A 142 -16.42 8.58 -1.82
C LEU A 142 -17.47 9.60 -2.29
N LYS A 143 -18.63 9.17 -2.81
CA LYS A 143 -19.72 10.03 -3.28
C LYS A 143 -20.91 10.11 -2.32
N SER A 144 -20.88 9.32 -1.24
CA SER A 144 -21.95 9.25 -0.23
C SER A 144 -21.61 10.00 1.07
N GLU A 145 -20.46 10.65 1.12
CA GLU A 145 -20.01 11.59 2.17
C GLU A 145 -19.88 12.98 1.57
#